data_AF-A0A966JHV0-F1
#
_entry.id   AF-A0A966JHV0-F1
#
_cell.length_a   1.000
_cell.length_b   1.000
_cell.length_c   1.000
_cell.angle_alpha   90.00
_cell.angle_beta   90.00
_cell.angle_gamma   90.00
#
_symmetry.space_group_name_H-M   'P 1'
#
loop_
_entity.id
_entity.type
_entity.pdbx_description
1 polymer ?
#
loop_
_entity_poly.entity_id
_entity_poly.type
_entity_poly.pdbx_seq_one_letter_code
_entity_poly.pdbx_strand_id
1 'polypeptide(L)'
;TKSPGVSSSGSRASSATGTASICAKRKGLIASVTRIVSFEPISDAMAKDYEAIFKVEAAMLDATVVGKPFSDPINAAIAAYPANGFDGDEWTKHHQGGPTGFLPRDWPANTGSARLIANNQPIAWNPTGKGFKAEDTILATSSGVKILSTDPDWPAFEVNGRTRPFLLTP
;
A
#
# COMPACT_ATOMS: atom_id res chain seq x y z
N THR A 1 38.27 39.36 1.29
CA THR A 1 37.21 39.45 0.25
C THR A 1 36.44 38.15 0.24
N LYS A 2 35.21 38.13 0.77
CA LYS A 2 34.35 36.93 0.78
C LYS A 2 33.56 36.88 -0.52
N SER A 3 33.74 35.83 -1.32
CA SER A 3 32.86 35.52 -2.45
C SER A 3 31.50 35.04 -1.91
N PRO A 4 30.36 35.50 -2.46
CA PRO A 4 29.07 34.93 -2.10
C PRO A 4 28.84 33.64 -2.89
N GLY A 5 28.67 32.53 -2.18
CA GLY A 5 28.18 31.29 -2.76
C GLY A 5 26.72 31.45 -3.16
N VAL A 6 26.43 31.27 -4.45
CA VAL A 6 25.08 31.11 -4.96
C VAL A 6 24.56 29.76 -4.46
N SER A 7 23.58 29.76 -3.56
CA SER A 7 22.79 28.56 -3.30
C SER A 7 21.80 28.40 -4.45
N SER A 8 22.04 27.43 -5.33
CA SER A 8 21.01 26.98 -6.25
C SER A 8 19.91 26.30 -5.43
N SER A 9 18.75 26.94 -5.40
CA SER A 9 17.52 26.32 -4.94
C SER A 9 17.26 25.09 -5.80
N GLY A 10 17.33 23.90 -5.19
CA GLY A 10 16.87 22.68 -5.82
C GLY A 10 15.41 22.87 -6.26
N SER A 11 15.18 22.78 -7.56
CA SER A 11 13.83 22.78 -8.12
C SER A 11 13.05 21.65 -7.45
N ARG A 12 11.99 21.97 -6.70
CA ARG A 12 10.97 20.97 -6.39
C ARG A 12 10.40 20.56 -7.74
N ALA A 13 10.65 19.31 -8.15
CA ALA A 13 9.94 18.71 -9.25
C ALA A 13 8.44 18.90 -8.99
N SER A 14 7.73 19.43 -9.99
CA SER A 14 6.28 19.57 -9.96
C SER A 14 5.66 18.22 -9.63
N SER A 15 4.72 18.19 -8.69
CA SER A 15 3.96 17.00 -8.34
C SER A 15 3.03 16.64 -9.52
N ALA A 16 3.57 15.93 -10.50
CA ALA A 16 2.83 15.44 -11.68
C ALA A 16 1.89 14.27 -11.34
N THR A 17 1.77 13.88 -10.07
CA THR A 17 0.88 12.80 -9.62
C THR A 17 -0.16 13.28 -8.62
N GLY A 18 -1.37 12.72 -8.72
CA GLY A 18 -2.43 12.85 -7.73
C GLY A 18 -2.75 11.51 -7.08
N THR A 19 -2.87 11.49 -5.75
CA THR A 19 -3.25 10.30 -4.98
C THR A 19 -4.65 10.49 -4.38
N ALA A 20 -5.53 9.51 -4.59
CA ALA A 20 -6.84 9.46 -3.96
C ALA A 20 -6.92 8.26 -3.01
N SER A 21 -6.86 8.50 -1.69
CA SER A 21 -7.20 7.51 -0.67
C SER A 21 -8.65 7.71 -0.23
N ILE A 22 -9.52 6.77 -0.56
CA ILE A 22 -10.97 6.87 -0.40
C ILE A 22 -11.44 5.80 0.58
N CYS A 23 -12.33 6.18 1.51
CA CYS A 23 -13.07 5.26 2.38
C CYS A 23 -14.56 5.39 2.07
N ALA A 24 -15.09 4.50 1.24
CA ALA A 24 -16.51 4.51 0.87
C ALA A 24 -17.32 3.72 1.91
N LYS A 25 -18.46 4.27 2.35
CA LYS A 25 -19.35 3.64 3.34
C LYS A 25 -20.68 3.23 2.72
N ARG A 26 -21.09 1.97 2.92
CA ARG A 26 -22.42 1.47 2.53
C ARG A 26 -22.98 0.54 3.61
N LYS A 27 -24.22 0.80 4.06
CA LYS A 27 -24.89 0.02 5.12
C LYS A 27 -24.04 -0.15 6.39
N GLY A 28 -23.25 0.85 6.74
CA GLY A 28 -22.36 0.81 7.90
C GLY A 28 -20.96 0.31 7.63
N LEU A 29 -20.75 -0.51 6.59
CA LEU A 29 -19.44 -1.08 6.24
C LEU A 29 -18.62 -0.12 5.39
N ILE A 30 -17.31 -0.15 5.58
CA ILE A 30 -16.32 0.69 4.90
C ILE A 30 -15.43 -0.17 4.01
N ALA A 31 -15.20 0.32 2.80
CA ALA A 31 -14.16 -0.15 1.90
C ALA A 31 -13.18 0.99 1.63
N SER A 32 -11.93 0.76 1.97
CA SER A 32 -10.78 1.63 1.71
C SER A 32 -10.08 1.22 0.42
N VAL A 33 -9.69 2.21 -0.37
CA VAL A 33 -8.96 2.04 -1.63
C VAL A 33 -8.03 3.24 -1.85
N THR A 34 -6.84 3.00 -2.40
CA THR A 34 -5.98 4.07 -2.92
C THR A 34 -5.72 3.88 -4.41
N ARG A 35 -5.88 4.96 -5.18
CA ARG A 35 -5.53 5.04 -6.60
C ARG A 35 -4.65 6.25 -6.87
N ILE A 36 -3.75 6.13 -7.84
CA ILE A 36 -2.79 7.17 -8.17
C ILE A 36 -2.85 7.44 -9.67
N VAL A 37 -2.96 8.72 -10.02
CA VAL A 37 -2.93 9.22 -11.40
C VAL A 37 -1.63 9.98 -11.62
N SER A 38 -1.07 9.87 -12.82
CA SER A 38 -0.01 10.74 -13.33
C SER A 38 -0.61 11.65 -14.41
N PHE A 39 -0.35 12.94 -14.33
CA PHE A 39 -0.76 13.95 -15.30
C PHE A 39 0.28 14.13 -16.42
N GLU A 40 1.42 13.44 -16.31
CA GLU A 40 2.51 13.42 -17.29
C GLU A 40 2.89 11.95 -17.58
N PRO A 41 3.58 11.67 -18.72
CA PRO A 41 4.15 10.35 -18.97
C PRO A 41 5.06 9.89 -17.83
N ILE A 42 4.91 8.64 -17.40
CA ILE A 42 5.72 8.07 -16.32
C ILE A 42 7.05 7.52 -16.87
N SER A 43 8.10 7.57 -16.06
CA SER A 43 9.38 6.94 -16.40
C SER A 43 9.43 5.48 -15.96
N ASP A 44 10.31 4.69 -16.58
CA ASP A 44 10.56 3.29 -16.15
C ASP A 44 10.97 3.19 -14.68
N ALA A 45 11.71 4.18 -14.16
CA ALA A 45 12.12 4.21 -12.76
C ALA A 45 10.89 4.38 -11.84
N MET A 46 9.98 5.29 -12.22
CA MET A 46 8.74 5.53 -11.49
C MET A 46 7.82 4.30 -11.50
N ALA A 47 7.69 3.64 -12.66
CA ALA A 47 6.95 2.39 -12.79
C ALA A 47 7.54 1.30 -11.87
N LYS A 48 8.87 1.12 -11.88
CA LYS A 48 9.55 0.16 -11.01
C LYS A 48 9.37 0.45 -9.53
N ASP A 49 9.41 1.72 -9.12
CA ASP A 49 9.18 2.12 -7.73
C ASP A 49 7.72 1.87 -7.30
N TYR A 50 6.75 2.09 -8.20
CA TYR A 50 5.35 1.76 -7.96
C TYR A 50 5.14 0.24 -7.83
N GLU A 51 5.70 -0.55 -8.75
CA GLU A 51 5.66 -2.01 -8.65
C GLU A 51 6.31 -2.52 -7.36
N ALA A 52 7.40 -1.89 -6.91
CA ALA A 52 8.12 -2.28 -5.70
C ALA A 52 7.24 -2.15 -4.45
N ILE A 53 6.39 -1.12 -4.32
CA ILE A 53 5.51 -1.00 -3.16
C ILE A 53 4.42 -2.08 -3.15
N PHE A 54 3.95 -2.51 -4.33
CA PHE A 54 3.00 -3.62 -4.44
C PHE A 54 3.65 -4.98 -4.20
N LYS A 55 4.97 -5.14 -4.37
CA LYS A 55 5.68 -6.35 -3.91
C LYS A 55 5.74 -6.43 -2.38
N VAL A 56 5.85 -5.30 -1.69
CA VAL A 56 5.70 -5.24 -0.23
C VAL A 56 4.27 -5.61 0.17
N GLU A 57 3.26 -5.04 -0.49
CA GLU A 57 1.86 -5.40 -0.27
C GLU A 57 1.62 -6.89 -0.51
N ALA A 58 2.12 -7.46 -1.60
CA ALA A 58 1.98 -8.88 -1.91
C ALA A 58 2.52 -9.77 -0.79
N ALA A 59 3.68 -9.42 -0.21
CA ALA A 59 4.22 -10.14 0.96
C ALA A 59 3.28 -10.05 2.18
N MET A 60 2.64 -8.90 2.40
CA MET A 60 1.61 -8.76 3.45
C MET A 60 0.38 -9.63 3.15
N LEU A 61 -0.09 -9.65 1.90
CA LEU A 61 -1.24 -10.46 1.50
C LEU A 61 -0.96 -11.95 1.63
N ASP A 62 0.24 -12.41 1.26
CA ASP A 62 0.68 -13.80 1.39
C ASP A 62 0.76 -14.23 2.87
N ALA A 63 1.19 -13.33 3.76
CA ALA A 63 1.24 -13.56 5.21
C ALA A 63 -0.12 -13.35 5.91
N THR A 64 -1.15 -12.88 5.21
CA THR A 64 -2.50 -12.70 5.77
C THR A 64 -3.25 -14.02 5.74
N VAL A 65 -3.09 -14.81 6.81
CA VAL A 65 -3.63 -16.16 6.92
C VAL A 65 -4.61 -16.26 8.09
N VAL A 66 -5.80 -16.83 7.84
CA VAL A 66 -6.79 -17.07 8.90
C VAL A 66 -6.20 -17.93 10.01
N GLY A 67 -6.43 -17.54 11.26
CA GLY A 67 -5.89 -18.19 12.45
C GLY A 67 -4.44 -17.81 12.78
N LYS A 68 -3.77 -16.98 11.97
CA LYS A 68 -2.46 -16.39 12.27
C LYS A 68 -2.60 -14.99 12.87
N PRO A 69 -1.62 -14.52 13.65
CA PRO A 69 -1.68 -13.20 14.27
C PRO A 69 -1.51 -12.07 13.24
N PHE A 70 -2.12 -10.92 13.52
CA PHE A 70 -1.98 -9.70 12.71
C PHE A 70 -0.54 -9.15 12.65
N SER A 71 0.37 -9.61 13.51
CA SER A 71 1.80 -9.31 13.42
C SER A 71 2.49 -9.95 12.21
N ASP A 72 1.99 -11.07 11.69
CA ASP A 72 2.67 -11.81 10.63
C ASP A 72 2.76 -11.00 9.32
N PRO A 73 1.68 -10.36 8.83
CA PRO A 73 1.76 -9.44 7.68
C PRO A 73 2.69 -8.24 7.91
N ILE A 74 2.76 -7.73 9.15
CA ILE A 74 3.65 -6.61 9.49
C ILE A 74 5.11 -7.05 9.39
N ASN A 75 5.46 -8.20 9.95
CA ASN A 75 6.81 -8.75 9.88
C ASN A 75 7.21 -9.10 8.44
N ALA A 76 6.25 -9.59 7.64
CA ALA A 76 6.45 -9.80 6.20
C ALA A 76 6.76 -8.49 5.46
N ALA A 77 6.04 -7.40 5.76
CA ALA A 77 6.34 -6.08 5.21
C ALA A 77 7.76 -5.62 5.57
N ILE A 78 8.15 -5.74 6.85
CA ILE A 78 9.48 -5.34 7.35
C ILE A 78 10.60 -6.03 6.56
N ALA A 79 10.46 -7.32 6.28
CA ALA A 79 11.42 -8.05 5.45
C ALA A 79 11.36 -7.65 3.96
N ALA A 80 10.16 -7.34 3.46
CA ALA A 80 9.93 -7.04 2.05
C ALA A 80 10.42 -5.64 1.64
N TYR A 81 10.38 -4.63 2.51
CA TYR A 81 10.86 -3.28 2.19
C TYR A 81 12.32 -3.28 1.67
N PRO A 82 13.34 -3.74 2.41
CA PRO A 82 14.72 -3.74 1.92
C PRO A 82 14.90 -4.68 0.72
N ALA A 83 14.19 -5.81 0.67
CA ALA A 83 14.23 -6.73 -0.47
C ALA A 83 13.73 -6.10 -1.77
N ASN A 84 12.93 -5.02 -1.69
CA ASN A 84 12.39 -4.30 -2.83
C ASN A 84 12.98 -2.89 -2.99
N GLY A 85 14.15 -2.64 -2.40
CA GLY A 85 14.92 -1.41 -2.63
C GLY A 85 14.39 -0.17 -1.88
N PHE A 86 13.76 -0.39 -0.72
CA PHE A 86 13.44 0.65 0.26
C PHE A 86 14.42 0.60 1.44
N ASP A 87 14.46 1.66 2.24
CA ASP A 87 15.22 1.65 3.50
C ASP A 87 14.64 0.61 4.48
N GLY A 88 15.48 0.01 5.31
CA GLY A 88 15.04 -1.00 6.28
C GLY A 88 14.07 -0.47 7.34
N ASP A 89 14.05 0.85 7.56
CA ASP A 89 13.14 1.54 8.47
C ASP A 89 11.94 2.20 7.77
N GLU A 90 11.78 2.03 6.44
CA GLU A 90 10.69 2.65 5.65
C GLU A 90 9.31 2.34 6.26
N TRP A 91 9.11 1.10 6.74
CA TRP A 91 7.86 0.65 7.35
C TRP A 91 7.44 1.46 8.59
N THR A 92 8.38 2.16 9.25
CA THR A 92 8.09 2.96 10.44
C THR A 92 7.52 4.34 10.10
N LYS A 93 7.69 4.79 8.86
CA LYS A 93 7.29 6.14 8.40
C LYS A 93 5.76 6.30 8.29
N HIS A 94 5.03 5.19 8.24
CA HIS A 94 3.56 5.16 8.22
C HIS A 94 3.04 3.88 8.88
N HIS A 95 1.84 3.88 9.45
CA HIS A 95 1.23 2.63 9.93
C HIS A 95 0.97 1.69 8.74
N GLN A 96 1.09 0.38 8.91
CA GLN A 96 1.03 -0.54 7.76
C GLN A 96 -0.37 -1.09 7.47
N GLY A 97 -1.34 -0.77 8.32
CA GLY A 97 -2.74 -1.08 8.11
C GLY A 97 -3.34 -1.89 9.25
N GLY A 98 -4.40 -2.63 8.99
CA GLY A 98 -5.05 -3.47 10.01
C GLY A 98 -6.49 -3.83 9.68
N PRO A 99 -7.21 -4.46 10.63
CA PRO A 99 -8.62 -4.78 10.43
C PRO A 99 -9.47 -3.53 10.21
N THR A 100 -10.51 -3.70 9.42
CA THR A 100 -11.49 -2.68 9.06
C THR A 100 -12.87 -3.33 9.02
N GLY A 101 -13.91 -2.55 8.80
CA GLY A 101 -15.28 -3.04 8.74
C GLY A 101 -16.27 -1.91 8.95
N PHE A 102 -16.66 -1.65 10.19
CA PHE A 102 -17.57 -0.54 10.53
C PHE A 102 -16.84 0.78 10.78
N LEU A 103 -15.53 0.74 11.01
CA LEU A 103 -14.64 1.89 11.06
C LEU A 103 -13.67 1.82 9.88
N PRO A 104 -13.13 2.96 9.40
CA PRO A 104 -12.11 2.96 8.34
C PRO A 104 -10.91 2.08 8.72
N ARG A 105 -10.62 2.01 10.03
CA ARG A 105 -9.65 1.14 10.65
C ARG A 105 -10.12 0.87 12.08
N ASP A 106 -10.27 -0.40 12.45
CA ASP A 106 -10.66 -0.75 13.82
C ASP A 106 -9.50 -0.52 14.79
N TRP A 107 -8.28 -0.88 14.36
CA TRP A 107 -7.02 -0.57 15.03
C TRP A 107 -5.84 -0.80 14.06
N PRO A 108 -4.73 -0.06 14.20
CA PRO A 108 -3.52 -0.30 13.41
C PRO A 108 -2.76 -1.52 13.96
N ALA A 109 -2.46 -2.48 13.09
CA ALA A 109 -1.60 -3.60 13.42
C ALA A 109 -0.12 -3.18 13.49
N ASN A 110 0.63 -3.88 14.32
CA ASN A 110 2.05 -3.68 14.58
C ASN A 110 2.72 -5.04 14.86
N THR A 111 4.04 -5.02 15.07
CA THR A 111 4.86 -6.22 15.30
C THR A 111 4.44 -7.06 16.51
N GLY A 112 3.68 -6.49 17.46
CA GLY A 112 3.16 -7.17 18.65
C GLY A 112 1.67 -7.53 18.57
N SER A 113 1.01 -7.36 17.42
CA SER A 113 -0.43 -7.57 17.28
C SER A 113 -0.81 -9.06 17.26
N ALA A 114 -0.91 -9.65 18.45
CA ALA A 114 -1.17 -11.09 18.65
C ALA A 114 -2.62 -11.55 18.37
N ARG A 115 -3.55 -10.63 18.12
CA ARG A 115 -4.94 -10.99 17.76
C ARG A 115 -4.92 -11.81 16.47
N LEU A 116 -5.69 -12.89 16.45
CA LEU A 116 -5.76 -13.77 15.29
C LEU A 116 -6.66 -13.18 14.20
N ILE A 117 -6.26 -13.37 12.95
CA ILE A 117 -7.05 -13.04 11.77
C ILE A 117 -8.22 -14.03 11.71
N ALA A 118 -9.45 -13.52 11.81
CA ALA A 118 -10.66 -14.33 11.73
C ALA A 118 -10.99 -14.70 10.27
N ASN A 119 -11.77 -15.77 10.08
CA ASN A 119 -12.34 -16.09 8.77
C ASN A 119 -13.36 -15.02 8.37
N ASN A 120 -13.35 -14.60 7.11
CA ASN A 120 -14.11 -13.47 6.58
C ASN A 120 -13.82 -12.14 7.30
N GLN A 121 -12.57 -11.92 7.74
CA GLN A 121 -12.15 -10.65 8.35
C GLN A 121 -11.81 -9.62 7.25
N PRO A 122 -12.51 -8.47 7.21
CA PRO A 122 -12.09 -7.35 6.37
C PRO A 122 -10.82 -6.71 6.92
N ILE A 123 -9.87 -6.43 6.02
CA ILE A 123 -8.57 -5.85 6.34
C ILE A 123 -8.21 -4.84 5.24
N ALA A 124 -7.56 -3.74 5.62
CA ALA A 124 -6.93 -2.82 4.67
C ALA A 124 -5.45 -2.64 5.07
N TRP A 125 -4.58 -3.35 4.37
CA TRP A 125 -3.14 -3.12 4.40
C TRP A 125 -2.78 -1.94 3.53
N ASN A 126 -1.78 -1.16 3.95
CA ASN A 126 -1.45 0.06 3.26
C ASN A 126 0.03 0.48 3.31
N PRO A 127 0.95 -0.37 2.81
CA PRO A 127 2.35 0.00 2.75
C PRO A 127 2.55 1.24 1.88
N THR A 128 3.47 2.11 2.31
CA THR A 128 3.85 3.34 1.62
C THR A 128 5.35 3.40 1.42
N GLY A 129 5.81 3.96 0.31
CA GLY A 129 7.23 4.20 0.08
C GLY A 129 7.49 4.93 -1.23
N LYS A 130 8.56 5.74 -1.26
CA LYS A 130 8.95 6.53 -2.45
C LYS A 130 7.81 7.38 -3.05
N GLY A 131 6.89 7.85 -2.20
CA GLY A 131 5.72 8.64 -2.63
C GLY A 131 4.51 7.83 -3.09
N PHE A 132 4.58 6.50 -3.10
CA PHE A 132 3.48 5.62 -3.47
C PHE A 132 2.83 4.94 -2.27
N LYS A 133 1.60 4.47 -2.48
CA LYS A 133 0.81 3.71 -1.50
C LYS A 133 0.00 2.64 -2.22
N ALA A 134 0.12 1.40 -1.77
CA ALA A 134 -0.79 0.32 -2.15
C ALA A 134 -1.91 0.24 -1.12
N GLU A 135 -3.18 0.22 -1.51
CA GLU A 135 -4.29 0.01 -0.57
C GLU A 135 -5.54 -0.46 -1.32
N ASP A 136 -6.06 -1.61 -0.92
CA ASP A 136 -7.38 -2.09 -1.25
C ASP A 136 -7.95 -2.79 0.00
N THR A 137 -9.27 -2.83 0.11
CA THR A 137 -9.90 -3.66 1.14
C THR A 137 -9.91 -5.10 0.67
N ILE A 138 -9.44 -5.98 1.53
CA ILE A 138 -9.45 -7.42 1.31
C ILE A 138 -10.34 -8.12 2.33
N LEU A 139 -10.74 -9.34 2.00
CA LEU A 139 -11.34 -10.29 2.91
C LEU A 139 -10.38 -11.46 3.11
N ALA A 140 -9.95 -11.69 4.36
CA ALA A 140 -9.20 -12.89 4.70
C ALA A 140 -10.16 -14.09 4.77
N THR A 141 -9.90 -15.13 3.97
CA THR A 141 -10.72 -16.35 3.92
C THR A 141 -9.86 -17.59 4.15
N SER A 142 -10.49 -18.73 4.42
CA SER A 142 -9.79 -20.03 4.53
C SER A 142 -9.06 -20.45 3.24
N SER A 143 -9.46 -19.94 2.08
CA SER A 143 -8.80 -20.17 0.79
C SER A 143 -7.79 -19.07 0.41
N GLY A 144 -7.51 -18.13 1.32
CA GLY A 144 -6.61 -17.01 1.10
C GLY A 144 -7.32 -15.66 1.05
N VAL A 145 -6.60 -14.65 0.58
CA VAL A 145 -7.07 -13.26 0.50
C VAL A 145 -7.94 -13.06 -0.75
N LYS A 146 -9.11 -12.45 -0.57
CA LYS A 146 -9.95 -11.93 -1.67
C LYS A 146 -9.91 -10.41 -1.69
N ILE A 147 -9.48 -9.81 -2.80
CA ILE A 147 -9.54 -8.36 -3.00
C ILE A 147 -11.00 -7.96 -3.30
N LEU A 148 -11.51 -6.91 -2.64
CA LEU A 148 -12.92 -6.50 -2.75
C LEU A 148 -13.14 -5.26 -3.62
N SER A 149 -12.08 -4.52 -3.94
CA SER A 149 -12.14 -3.22 -4.61
C SER A 149 -11.42 -3.20 -5.97
N THR A 150 -11.45 -4.31 -6.70
CA THR A 150 -10.97 -4.35 -8.09
C THR A 150 -11.89 -3.55 -9.02
N ASP A 151 -11.27 -2.78 -9.91
CA ASP A 151 -11.94 -2.01 -10.95
C ASP A 151 -11.38 -2.47 -12.31
N PRO A 152 -12.18 -3.11 -13.17
CA PRO A 152 -11.72 -3.61 -14.47
C PRO A 152 -11.41 -2.50 -15.48
N ASP A 153 -11.95 -1.29 -15.28
CA ASP A 153 -11.71 -0.15 -16.17
C ASP A 153 -10.45 0.63 -15.77
N TRP A 154 -9.89 0.34 -14.59
CA TRP A 154 -8.63 0.93 -14.12
C TRP A 154 -7.42 0.16 -14.68
N PRO A 155 -6.35 0.84 -15.15
CA PRO A 155 -5.12 0.17 -15.56
C PRO A 155 -4.61 -0.78 -14.48
N ALA A 156 -4.13 -1.96 -14.86
CA ALA A 156 -3.74 -2.98 -13.90
C ALA A 156 -2.50 -3.75 -14.33
N PHE A 157 -1.88 -4.41 -13.37
CA PHE A 157 -0.75 -5.30 -13.55
C PHE A 157 -0.83 -6.46 -12.56
N GLU A 158 -0.02 -7.50 -12.75
CA GLU A 158 -0.02 -8.69 -11.91
C GLU A 158 1.14 -8.68 -10.92
N VAL A 159 0.84 -8.95 -9.64
CA VAL A 159 1.85 -9.15 -8.60
C VAL A 159 1.52 -10.41 -7.81
N ASN A 160 2.43 -11.39 -7.82
CA ASN A 160 2.23 -12.72 -7.22
C ASN A 160 0.88 -13.36 -7.62
N GLY A 161 0.49 -13.24 -8.89
CA GLY A 161 -0.76 -13.79 -9.43
C GLY A 161 -2.03 -13.10 -8.95
N ARG A 162 -1.92 -11.85 -8.48
CA ARG A 162 -3.05 -10.99 -8.13
C ARG A 162 -3.05 -9.75 -9.02
N THR A 163 -4.20 -9.44 -9.61
CA THR A 163 -4.45 -8.19 -10.31
C THR A 163 -4.46 -7.02 -9.33
N ARG A 164 -3.51 -6.10 -9.49
CA ARG A 164 -3.37 -4.87 -8.70
C ARG A 164 -3.51 -3.64 -9.60
N PRO A 165 -4.02 -2.51 -9.07
CA PRO A 165 -4.13 -1.28 -9.85
C PRO A 165 -2.74 -0.81 -10.26
N PHE A 166 -2.59 -0.33 -11.49
CA PHE A 166 -1.42 0.40 -11.95
C PHE A 166 -1.67 1.91 -11.88
N LEU A 167 -0.64 2.70 -12.18
CA LEU A 167 -0.78 4.13 -12.36
C LEU A 167 -1.68 4.43 -13.56
N LEU A 168 -2.64 5.33 -13.40
CA LEU A 168 -3.37 5.89 -14.53
C LEU A 168 -2.53 7.01 -15.15
N THR A 169 -2.25 6.90 -16.45
CA THR A 169 -1.44 7.87 -17.20
C THR A 169 -2.28 8.54 -18.30
N PRO A 170 -1.85 9.68 -18.86
CA PRO A 170 -2.53 10.34 -19.98
C PRO A 170 -2.62 9.47 -21.24
#